data_AF-A0A7S0ZKR0-F1
#
_entry.id   AF-A0A7S0ZKR0-F1
#
_cell.length_a   1.000
_cell.length_b   1.000
_cell.length_c   1.000
_cell.angle_alpha   90.00
_cell.angle_beta   90.00
_cell.angle_gamma   90.00
#
_symmetry.space_group_name_H-M   'P 1'
#
loop_
_entity.id
_entity.type
_entity.pdbx_description
1 polymer ?
#
loop_
_entity_poly.entity_id
_entity_poly.type
_entity_poly.pdbx_seq_one_letter_code
_entity_poly.pdbx_strand_id
1 'polypeptide(L)'
;KYCAIVGYSLGGRIALEICRLTVNDVRYSTVKIYAVVLVSSGIGIEDEMQRKLRYQSDNELALKLESMASRSDFLQFLINVWYQMPMWSGAFSNKDGDSNVVLQRRSENDPKLMAKAVRVFSPG
;
A
#
# COMPACT_ATOMS: atom_id res chain seq x y z
N LYS A 1 -6.89 -11.14 21.57
CA LYS A 1 -5.47 -11.21 21.14
C LYS A 1 -4.88 -9.82 21.22
N TYR A 2 -3.67 -9.68 21.75
CA TYR A 2 -2.97 -8.39 21.83
C TYR A 2 -1.96 -8.28 20.68
N CYS A 3 -1.95 -7.16 19.98
CA CYS A 3 -0.96 -6.91 18.93
C CYS A 3 -0.51 -5.44 18.90
N ALA A 4 0.71 -5.24 18.41
CA ALA A 4 1.16 -3.97 17.90
C ALA A 4 1.00 -3.98 16.37
N ILE A 5 0.66 -2.83 15.79
CA ILE A 5 0.61 -2.65 14.33
C ILE A 5 1.70 -1.67 13.93
N VAL A 6 2.50 -2.05 12.93
CA VAL A 6 3.49 -1.17 12.31
C VAL A 6 3.06 -0.94 10.88
N GLY A 7 2.86 0.32 10.51
CA GLY A 7 2.41 0.71 9.18
C GLY A 7 3.36 1.72 8.55
N TYR A 8 3.84 1.43 7.34
CA TYR A 8 4.67 2.33 6.55
C TYR A 8 3.86 2.97 5.42
N SER A 9 3.92 4.30 5.27
CA SER A 9 3.25 5.06 4.21
C SER A 9 1.77 4.70 4.10
N LEU A 10 1.31 4.12 2.98
CA LEU A 10 -0.04 3.54 2.79
C LEU A 10 -0.43 2.57 3.91
N GLY A 11 0.51 1.72 4.35
CA GLY A 11 0.29 0.77 5.43
C GLY A 11 -0.05 1.43 6.77
N GLY A 12 0.40 2.67 7.03
CA GLY A 12 0.00 3.40 8.23
C GLY A 12 -1.43 3.93 8.17
N ARG A 13 -1.89 4.36 6.99
CA ARG A 13 -3.31 4.74 6.78
C ARG A 13 -4.22 3.52 6.95
N ILE A 14 -3.79 2.36 6.46
CA ILE A 14 -4.45 1.07 6.72
C ILE A 14 -4.45 0.73 8.22
N ALA A 15 -3.31 0.90 8.90
CA ALA A 15 -3.20 0.64 10.34
C ALA A 15 -4.18 1.50 11.15
N LEU A 16 -4.32 2.79 10.80
CA LEU A 16 -5.28 3.69 11.41
C LEU A 16 -6.73 3.24 11.18
N GLU A 17 -7.06 2.80 9.96
CA GLU A 17 -8.41 2.27 9.68
C GLU A 17 -8.70 1.00 10.47
N ILE A 18 -7.72 0.09 10.59
CA ILE A 18 -7.85 -1.09 11.44
C ILE A 18 -8.13 -0.68 12.89
N CYS A 19 -7.42 0.33 13.42
CA CYS A 19 -7.67 0.86 14.76
C CYS A 19 -9.09 1.41 14.88
N ARG A 20 -9.53 2.23 13.92
CA ARG A 20 -10.89 2.78 13.87
C ARG A 20 -11.95 1.69 13.90
N LEU A 21 -11.76 0.61 13.14
CA LEU A 21 -12.67 -0.54 13.12
C LEU A 21 -12.67 -1.29 14.46
N THR A 22 -11.50 -1.54 15.06
CA THR A 22 -11.42 -2.24 16.35
C THR A 22 -12.05 -1.49 17.52
N VAL A 23 -12.06 -0.15 17.47
CA VAL A 23 -12.69 0.69 18.50
C VAL A 23 -14.21 0.80 18.29
N ASN A 24 -14.67 0.94 17.05
CA ASN A 24 -16.05 1.32 16.77
C ASN A 24 -16.98 0.16 16.37
N ASP A 25 -16.43 -1.02 16.04
CA ASP A 25 -17.23 -2.15 15.56
C ASP A 25 -17.05 -3.38 16.46
N VAL A 26 -18.16 -3.79 17.09
CA VAL A 26 -18.22 -4.90 18.05
C VAL A 26 -17.71 -6.21 17.46
N ARG A 27 -17.79 -6.40 16.13
CA ARG A 27 -17.29 -7.59 15.43
C ARG A 27 -15.77 -7.76 15.60
N TYR A 28 -15.04 -6.67 15.83
CA TYR A 28 -13.58 -6.68 15.98
C TYR A 28 -13.11 -6.51 17.43
N SER A 29 -14.03 -6.49 18.41
CA SER A 29 -13.76 -6.23 19.83
C SER A 29 -12.80 -7.23 20.52
N THR A 30 -12.57 -8.39 19.90
CA THR A 30 -11.65 -9.45 20.38
C THR A 30 -10.18 -9.17 20.07
N VAL A 31 -9.90 -8.20 19.19
CA VAL A 31 -8.57 -7.71 18.88
C VAL A 31 -8.28 -6.48 19.74
N LYS A 32 -7.18 -6.52 20.50
CA LYS A 32 -6.72 -5.41 21.33
C LYS A 32 -5.40 -4.90 20.77
N ILE A 33 -5.42 -3.69 20.23
CA ILE A 33 -4.22 -3.02 19.71
C ILE A 33 -3.61 -2.22 20.84
N TYR A 34 -2.42 -2.59 21.31
CA TYR A 34 -1.76 -1.89 22.43
C TYR A 34 -0.75 -0.84 21.96
N ALA A 35 -0.32 -0.90 20.70
CA ALA A 35 0.60 0.06 20.11
C ALA A 35 0.39 0.16 18.59
N VAL A 36 0.59 1.38 18.07
CA VAL A 36 0.59 1.66 16.63
C VAL A 36 1.85 2.48 16.33
N VAL A 37 2.67 1.99 15.41
CA VAL A 37 3.85 2.71 14.92
C VAL A 37 3.60 3.09 13.47
N LEU A 38 3.60 4.39 13.20
CA LEU A 38 3.40 4.94 11.87
C LEU A 38 4.73 5.47 11.33
N VAL A 39 5.17 4.93 10.18
CA VAL A 39 6.44 5.30 9.54
C VAL A 39 6.14 6.01 8.23
N SER A 40 6.44 7.30 8.17
CA SER A 40 6.24 8.13 6.96
C SER A 40 4.80 8.07 6.40
N SER A 41 3.81 8.03 7.30
CA SER A 41 2.39 7.89 6.96
C SER A 41 1.66 9.22 7.10
N GLY A 42 1.66 10.03 6.04
CA GLY A 42 0.79 11.21 5.96
C GLY A 42 -0.68 10.80 6.09
N ILE A 43 -1.43 11.48 6.95
CA ILE A 43 -2.84 11.18 7.25
C ILE A 43 -3.83 12.02 6.41
N GLY A 44 -3.31 12.96 5.63
CA GLY A 44 -4.07 13.89 4.82
C GLY A 44 -3.13 14.94 4.23
N ILE A 45 -3.49 15.50 3.08
CA ILE A 45 -2.83 16.69 2.50
C ILE A 45 -3.73 17.89 2.81
N GLU A 46 -3.18 18.90 3.50
CA GLU A 46 -3.93 20.10 3.92
C GLU A 46 -4.34 20.95 2.72
N ASP A 47 -3.39 21.22 1.82
CA ASP A 47 -3.62 22.00 0.62
C ASP A 47 -4.57 21.27 -0.34
N GLU A 48 -5.67 21.93 -0.70
CA GLU A 48 -6.73 21.32 -1.51
C GLU A 48 -6.28 20.95 -2.92
N MET A 49 -5.41 21.76 -3.53
CA MET A 49 -4.92 21.51 -4.88
C MET A 49 -4.00 20.29 -4.88
N GLN A 50 -3.05 20.22 -3.95
CA GLN A 50 -2.16 19.08 -3.77
C GLN A 50 -2.95 17.81 -3.41
N ARG A 51 -3.98 17.94 -2.58
CA ARG A 51 -4.89 16.84 -2.23
C ARG A 51 -5.58 16.29 -3.48
N LYS A 52 -6.17 17.16 -4.31
CA LYS A 52 -6.83 16.76 -5.57
C LYS A 52 -5.86 16.12 -6.57
N LEU A 53 -4.66 16.68 -6.72
CA LEU A 53 -3.63 16.13 -7.61
C LEU A 53 -3.19 14.74 -7.14
N ARG A 54 -3.05 14.55 -5.82
CA ARG A 54 -2.75 13.25 -5.25
C ARG A 54 -3.85 12.24 -5.55
N TYR A 55 -5.12 12.63 -5.42
CA TYR A 55 -6.26 11.76 -5.69
C TYR A 55 -6.30 11.27 -7.13
N GLN A 56 -6.01 12.19 -8.05
CA GLN A 56 -5.95 11.87 -9.48
C GLN A 56 -4.83 10.88 -9.77
N SER A 57 -3.62 11.13 -9.25
CA SER A 57 -2.48 10.23 -9.42
C SER A 57 -2.73 8.83 -8.82
N ASP A 58 -3.31 8.75 -7.62
CA ASP A 58 -3.64 7.49 -6.97
C ASP A 58 -4.75 6.74 -7.75
N ASN A 59 -5.71 7.46 -8.34
CA ASN A 59 -6.72 6.85 -9.21
C ASN A 59 -6.17 6.34 -10.55
N GLU A 60 -5.25 7.07 -11.18
CA GLU A 60 -4.58 6.62 -12.40
C GLU A 60 -3.80 5.33 -12.15
N LEU A 61 -3.08 5.26 -11.03
CA LEU A 61 -2.40 4.04 -10.59
C LEU A 61 -3.40 2.90 -10.34
N ALA A 62 -4.53 3.18 -9.67
CA ALA A 62 -5.56 2.17 -9.42
C ALA A 62 -6.17 1.63 -10.72
N LEU A 63 -6.52 2.49 -11.68
CA LEU A 63 -7.04 2.09 -12.99
C LEU A 63 -6.03 1.21 -13.76
N LYS A 64 -4.74 1.55 -13.70
CA LYS A 64 -3.68 0.74 -14.29
C LYS A 64 -3.58 -0.64 -13.65
N LEU A 65 -3.73 -0.73 -12.33
CA LEU A 65 -3.73 -2.02 -11.62
C LEU A 65 -4.98 -2.85 -11.95
N GLU A 66 -6.15 -2.22 -12.05
CA GLU A 66 -7.42 -2.88 -12.37
C GLU A 66 -7.46 -3.45 -13.80
N SER A 67 -6.74 -2.83 -14.74
CA SER A 67 -6.67 -3.28 -16.13
C SER A 67 -5.77 -4.51 -16.34
N MET A 68 -5.00 -4.92 -15.34
CA MET A 68 -4.14 -6.11 -15.42
C MET A 68 -5.01 -7.38 -15.39
N ALA A 69 -5.00 -8.12 -16.49
CA ALA A 69 -5.83 -9.31 -16.66
C ALA A 69 -5.18 -10.58 -16.09
N SER A 70 -3.85 -10.58 -15.98
CA SER A 70 -3.08 -11.75 -15.56
C SER A 70 -2.00 -11.42 -14.53
N ARG A 71 -1.55 -12.47 -13.82
CA ARG A 71 -0.36 -12.40 -12.96
C ARG A 71 0.89 -11.96 -13.73
N SER A 72 0.98 -12.32 -15.01
CA SER A 72 2.09 -11.93 -15.87
C SER A 72 2.12 -10.41 -16.07
N ASP A 73 0.96 -9.79 -16.33
CA ASP A 73 0.85 -8.34 -16.51
C ASP A 73 1.29 -7.60 -15.23
N PHE A 74 0.86 -8.10 -14.07
CA PHE A 74 1.24 -7.52 -12.80
C PHE A 74 2.73 -7.70 -12.49
N LEU A 75 3.31 -8.86 -12.80
CA LEU A 75 4.76 -9.07 -12.67
C LEU A 75 5.55 -8.10 -13.55
N GLN A 76 5.14 -7.92 -14.81
CA GLN A 76 5.78 -6.96 -15.72
C GLN A 76 5.67 -5.52 -15.21
N PHE A 77 4.53 -5.15 -14.64
CA PHE A 77 4.39 -3.85 -13.98
C PHE A 77 5.34 -3.69 -12.80
N LEU A 78 5.47 -4.71 -11.94
CA LEU A 78 6.39 -4.66 -10.80
C LEU A 78 7.83 -4.42 -11.26
N ILE A 79 8.29 -5.19 -12.25
CA ILE A 79 9.68 -5.14 -12.76
C ILE A 79 9.96 -3.81 -13.48
N ASN A 80 9.08 -3.42 -14.40
CA ASN A 80 9.37 -2.35 -15.36
C ASN A 80 8.89 -0.98 -14.88
N VAL A 81 8.04 -0.91 -13.85
CA VAL A 81 7.44 0.35 -13.40
C VAL A 81 7.63 0.53 -11.90
N TRP A 82 7.07 -0.38 -11.08
CA TRP A 82 7.03 -0.18 -9.63
C TRP A 82 8.42 -0.10 -9.02
N TYR A 83 9.28 -1.08 -9.31
CA TYR A 83 10.64 -1.13 -8.74
C TYR A 83 11.65 -0.25 -9.49
N GLN A 84 11.23 0.41 -10.56
CA GLN A 84 12.03 1.45 -11.23
C GLN A 84 11.84 2.83 -10.59
N MET A 85 10.91 2.99 -9.64
CA MET A 85 10.70 4.27 -8.96
C MET A 85 11.95 4.67 -8.14
N PRO A 86 12.30 5.97 -8.06
CA PRO A 86 13.50 6.44 -7.37
C PRO A 86 13.63 5.99 -5.91
N MET A 87 12.50 5.80 -5.21
CA MET A 87 12.47 5.29 -3.83
C MET A 87 13.04 3.87 -3.66
N TRP A 88 13.16 3.11 -4.75
CA TRP A 88 13.74 1.77 -4.78
C TRP A 88 15.15 1.74 -5.37
N SER A 89 15.70 2.90 -5.75
CA SER A 89 17.08 2.99 -6.24
C SER A 89 18.04 2.41 -5.19
N GLY A 90 18.86 1.45 -5.61
CA GLY A 90 19.77 0.71 -4.71
C GLY A 90 19.20 -0.58 -4.12
N ALA A 91 17.89 -0.69 -3.89
CA ALA A 91 17.28 -1.87 -3.23
C ALA A 91 16.94 -3.02 -4.20
N PHE A 92 16.64 -2.69 -5.47
CA PHE A 92 16.32 -3.65 -6.54
C PHE A 92 17.28 -3.56 -7.73
N SER A 93 18.34 -2.74 -7.64
CA SER A 93 19.36 -2.59 -8.68
C SER A 93 20.37 -3.74 -8.70
N ASN A 94 20.58 -4.39 -7.56
CA ASN A 94 21.43 -5.56 -7.45
C ASN A 94 20.57 -6.80 -7.69
N LYS A 95 20.92 -7.60 -8.70
CA LYS A 95 20.28 -8.88 -9.03
C LYS A 95 20.63 -9.97 -8.01
N ASP A 96 20.69 -9.62 -6.72
CA ASP A 96 20.98 -10.56 -5.65
C ASP A 96 19.74 -11.40 -5.36
N GLY A 97 19.92 -12.64 -4.91
CA GLY A 97 18.84 -13.63 -4.76
C GLY A 97 17.61 -13.16 -3.98
N ASP A 98 17.80 -12.24 -3.02
CA ASP A 98 16.71 -11.69 -2.20
C ASP A 98 15.71 -10.84 -3.01
N SER A 99 16.18 -10.10 -4.02
CA SER A 99 15.32 -9.29 -4.90
C SER A 99 14.33 -10.15 -5.69
N ASN A 100 14.78 -11.32 -6.17
CA ASN A 100 13.96 -12.28 -6.90
C ASN A 100 12.91 -12.93 -5.99
N VAL A 101 13.29 -13.26 -4.75
CA VAL A 101 12.34 -13.81 -3.76
C VAL A 101 11.26 -12.79 -3.42
N VAL A 102 11.63 -11.51 -3.25
CA VAL A 102 10.65 -10.44 -3.01
C VAL A 102 9.73 -10.27 -4.22
N LEU A 103 10.27 -10.20 -5.44
CA LEU A 103 9.47 -10.10 -6.67
C LEU A 103 8.49 -11.26 -6.81
N GLN A 104 8.95 -12.49 -6.59
CA GLN A 104 8.12 -13.69 -6.68
C GLN A 104 6.95 -13.60 -5.69
N ARG A 105 7.21 -13.32 -4.41
CA ARG A 105 6.16 -13.17 -3.39
C ARG A 105 5.21 -12.02 -3.72
N ARG A 106 5.71 -10.90 -4.24
CA ARG A 106 4.88 -9.73 -4.56
C ARG A 106 3.99 -9.97 -5.76
N SER A 107 4.44 -10.77 -6.73
CA SER A 107 3.66 -11.18 -7.90
C SER A 107 2.45 -12.06 -7.55
N GLU A 108 2.38 -12.61 -6.34
CA GLU A 108 1.24 -13.41 -5.87
C GLU A 108 0.08 -12.54 -5.35
N ASN A 109 0.31 -11.24 -5.15
CA ASN A 109 -0.76 -10.34 -4.74
C ASN A 109 -1.76 -10.09 -5.88
N ASP A 110 -3.01 -9.83 -5.51
CA ASP A 110 -4.04 -9.42 -6.44
C ASP A 110 -3.90 -7.91 -6.74
N PRO A 111 -3.61 -7.52 -8.00
CA PRO A 111 -3.50 -6.11 -8.38
C PRO A 111 -4.80 -5.34 -8.14
N LYS A 112 -5.98 -5.98 -8.20
CA LYS A 112 -7.27 -5.32 -7.94
C LYS A 112 -7.45 -4.99 -6.46
N LEU A 113 -6.97 -5.85 -5.56
CA LEU A 113 -6.93 -5.53 -4.13
C LEU A 113 -5.94 -4.41 -3.83
N MET A 114 -4.80 -4.38 -4.51
CA MET A 114 -3.86 -3.27 -4.42
C MET A 114 -4.50 -1.96 -4.92
N ALA A 115 -5.21 -1.99 -6.05
CA ALA A 115 -5.91 -0.83 -6.60
C ALA A 115 -6.95 -0.28 -5.62
N LYS A 116 -7.75 -1.18 -5.03
CA LYS A 116 -8.72 -0.83 -3.98
C LYS A 116 -8.03 -0.17 -2.79
N ALA A 117 -6.90 -0.70 -2.32
CA ALA A 117 -6.16 -0.12 -1.22
C ALA A 117 -5.63 1.28 -1.55
N VAL A 118 -5.01 1.46 -2.72
CA VAL A 118 -4.51 2.77 -3.17
C VAL A 118 -5.64 3.80 -3.20
N ARG A 119 -6.79 3.46 -3.78
CA ARG A 119 -7.94 4.35 -3.91
C ARG A 119 -8.59 4.68 -2.56
N VAL A 120 -8.91 3.67 -1.75
CA VAL A 120 -9.63 3.83 -0.49
C VAL A 120 -8.80 4.58 0.54
N PHE A 121 -7.50 4.32 0.56
CA PHE A 121 -6.63 4.88 1.58
C PHE A 121 -5.88 6.12 1.11
N SER A 122 -6.11 6.69 -0.08
CA SER A 122 -5.43 7.90 -0.59
C SER A 122 -5.34 9.02 0.47
N PRO A 123 -4.20 9.72 0.65
CA PRO A 123 -4.11 10.82 1.63
C PRO A 123 -4.66 12.14 1.06
N GLY A 124 -5.06 12.11 -0.21
CA GLY A 124 -5.70 13.19 -0.89
C GLY A 124 -6.43 12.67 -2.09
#